data_AF-A0A7S1GP71-F1
#
_entry.id   AF-A0A7S1GP71-F1
#
_cell.length_a   1.000
_cell.length_b   1.000
_cell.length_c   1.000
_cell.angle_alpha   90.00
_cell.angle_beta   90.00
_cell.angle_gamma   90.00
#
_symmetry.space_group_name_H-M   'P 1'
#
loop_
_entity.id
_entity.type
_entity.pdbx_description
1 polymer ?
#
loop_
_entity_poly.entity_id
_entity_poly.type
_entity_poly.pdbx_seq_one_letter_code
_entity_poly.pdbx_strand_id
1 'polypeptide(L)'
;EFVTGPELYQQFLQTEFDGASGRVAFDLDTGTRSLTHLPYAVNNVIVDRDSSDHDTIVLKVQQVGIVSKNSEGTDTYETLRPFVYSGGSVAHPLDLPPLEMQEENRIPSTVFLLGW
;
A
#
# COMPACT_ATOMS: atom_id res chain seq x y z
N GLU A 1 22.16 6.37 39.06
CA GLU A 1 22.53 7.32 37.99
C GLU A 1 21.29 7.70 37.21
N PHE A 2 21.20 8.93 36.73
CA PHE A 2 20.13 9.38 35.86
C PHE A 2 20.61 9.25 34.41
N VAL A 3 19.81 8.59 33.57
CA VAL A 3 20.07 8.48 32.14
C VAL A 3 19.78 9.84 31.49
N THR A 4 20.71 10.35 30.69
CA THR A 4 20.49 11.57 29.92
C THR A 4 19.51 11.33 28.77
N GLY A 5 18.86 12.39 28.25
CA GLY A 5 17.95 12.28 27.12
C GLY A 5 18.57 11.56 25.90
N PRO A 6 19.80 11.89 25.47
CA PRO A 6 20.47 11.19 24.38
C PRO A 6 20.75 9.71 24.68
N GLU A 7 21.18 9.36 25.90
CA GLU A 7 21.40 7.97 26.28
C GLU A 7 20.10 7.17 26.27
N LEU A 8 18.99 7.76 26.74
CA LEU A 8 17.67 7.15 26.71
C LEU A 8 17.19 6.93 25.27
N TYR A 9 17.41 7.90 24.39
CA TYR A 9 17.09 7.77 22.97
C TYR A 9 17.86 6.61 22.33
N GLN A 10 19.17 6.50 22.57
CA GLN A 10 19.98 5.39 22.05
C GLN A 10 19.53 4.03 22.58
N GLN A 11 19.08 3.96 23.84
CA GLN A 11 18.48 2.73 24.38
C GLN A 11 17.17 2.38 23.68
N PHE A 12 16.31 3.37 23.38
CA PHE A 12 15.05 3.12 22.67
C PHE A 12 15.29 2.59 21.25
N LEU A 13 16.29 3.10 20.53
CA LEU A 13 16.63 2.62 19.19
C LEU A 13 16.97 1.13 19.16
N GLN A 14 17.52 0.60 20.25
CA GLN A 14 17.91 -0.81 20.38
C GLN A 14 16.80 -1.68 20.99
N THR A 15 15.66 -1.09 21.34
CA THR A 15 14.58 -1.80 22.00
C THR A 15 13.67 -2.47 20.99
N GLU A 16 13.35 -3.73 21.26
CA GLU A 16 12.35 -4.49 20.55
C GLU A 16 11.41 -5.18 21.54
N PHE A 17 10.10 -5.10 21.29
CA PHE A 17 9.10 -5.68 22.16
C PHE A 17 7.78 -5.97 21.43
N ASP A 18 6.97 -6.85 22.01
CA ASP A 18 5.61 -7.10 21.53
C ASP A 18 4.61 -6.16 22.21
N GLY A 19 3.95 -5.33 21.41
CA GLY A 19 2.90 -4.42 21.85
C GLY A 19 1.51 -4.84 21.36
N ALA A 20 0.50 -4.04 21.69
CA ALA A 20 -0.87 -4.26 21.22
C ALA A 20 -1.03 -4.21 19.69
N SER A 21 -0.06 -3.61 18.98
CA SER A 21 -0.02 -3.53 17.52
C SER A 21 0.97 -4.52 16.89
N GLY A 22 1.29 -5.59 17.61
CA GLY A 22 2.32 -6.55 17.23
C GLY A 22 3.72 -6.09 17.61
N ARG A 23 4.72 -6.67 16.93
CA ARG A 23 6.14 -6.42 17.20
C ARG A 23 6.50 -4.95 16.90
N VAL A 24 7.21 -4.32 17.82
CA VAL A 24 7.69 -2.94 17.72
C VAL A 24 9.21 -2.98 17.76
N ALA A 25 9.82 -2.42 16.73
CA ALA A 25 11.25 -2.17 16.65
C ALA A 25 11.46 -0.78 16.01
N PHE A 26 12.63 -0.20 16.18
CA PHE A 26 12.97 1.11 15.62
C PHE A 26 14.07 0.98 14.57
N ASP A 27 13.98 1.83 13.56
CA ASP A 27 15.03 2.02 12.57
C ASP A 27 16.17 2.83 13.21
N LEU A 28 17.40 2.29 13.15
CA LEU A 28 18.54 2.85 13.86
C LEU A 28 19.01 4.19 13.27
N ASP A 29 18.79 4.41 11.98
CA ASP A 29 19.25 5.60 11.27
C ASP A 29 18.28 6.77 11.43
N THR A 30 16.98 6.49 11.39
CA THR A 30 15.91 7.50 11.39
C THR A 30 15.20 7.65 12.73
N GLY A 31 15.29 6.65 13.60
CA GLY A 31 14.53 6.58 14.86
C GLY A 31 13.02 6.38 14.69
N THR A 32 12.57 6.07 13.47
CA THR A 32 11.15 5.77 13.20
C THR A 32 10.85 4.30 13.49
N ARG A 33 9.57 3.93 13.57
CA ARG A 33 9.20 2.52 13.76
C ARG A 33 9.59 1.72 12.52
N SER A 34 10.29 0.60 12.72
CA SER A 34 10.68 -0.32 11.66
C SER A 34 9.46 -0.85 10.92
N LEU A 35 9.46 -0.69 9.61
CA LEU A 35 8.38 -1.15 8.72
C LEU A 35 8.43 -2.66 8.48
N THR A 36 9.54 -3.33 8.81
CA THR A 36 9.76 -4.76 8.57
C THR A 36 8.73 -5.64 9.28
N HIS A 37 8.10 -5.15 10.34
CA HIS A 37 7.15 -5.89 11.16
C HIS A 37 5.74 -5.29 11.15
N LEU A 38 5.49 -4.32 10.28
CA LEU A 38 4.20 -3.62 10.19
C LEU A 38 3.42 -4.12 8.98
N PRO A 39 2.35 -4.92 9.18
CA PRO A 39 1.40 -5.20 8.12
C PRO A 39 0.49 -3.98 7.90
N TYR A 40 0.19 -3.71 6.63
CA TYR A 40 -0.78 -2.70 6.20
C TYR A 40 -2.02 -3.40 5.64
N ALA A 41 -3.20 -2.92 6.03
CA ALA A 41 -4.44 -3.40 5.47
C ALA A 41 -4.83 -2.57 4.24
N VAL A 42 -5.17 -3.24 3.14
CA VAL A 42 -5.83 -2.61 2.00
C VAL A 42 -7.33 -2.76 2.20
N ASN A 43 -8.01 -1.62 2.29
CA ASN A 43 -9.45 -1.55 2.48
C ASN A 43 -10.13 -1.03 1.22
N ASN A 44 -11.20 -1.70 0.81
CA ASN A 44 -12.08 -1.26 -0.24
C ASN A 44 -13.37 -0.68 0.37
N VAL A 45 -13.75 0.51 -0.07
CA VAL A 45 -14.99 1.17 0.35
C VAL A 45 -16.04 0.88 -0.71
N ILE A 46 -17.09 0.14 -0.33
CA ILE A 46 -18.13 -0.31 -1.24
C ILE A 46 -19.52 0.07 -0.72
N VAL A 47 -20.49 0.17 -1.62
CA VAL A 47 -21.89 0.38 -1.24
C VAL A 47 -22.43 -0.89 -0.58
N ASP A 48 -23.04 -0.74 0.58
CA ASP A 48 -23.76 -1.80 1.26
C ASP A 48 -25.19 -1.87 0.73
N ARG A 49 -25.42 -2.69 -0.30
CA ARG A 49 -26.71 -2.79 -0.99
C ARG A 49 -27.86 -3.27 -0.10
N ASP A 50 -27.57 -4.03 0.95
CA ASP A 50 -28.57 -4.54 1.88
C ASP A 50 -29.07 -3.46 2.85
N SER A 51 -28.22 -2.47 3.13
CA SER A 51 -28.50 -1.36 4.05
C SER A 51 -28.80 -0.04 3.33
N SER A 52 -28.63 -0.01 2.00
CA SER A 52 -28.91 1.17 1.16
C SER A 52 -30.33 1.12 0.61
N ASP A 53 -30.93 2.29 0.41
CA ASP A 53 -32.25 2.44 -0.21
C ASP A 53 -32.23 3.52 -1.29
N HIS A 54 -33.40 4.02 -1.70
CA HIS A 54 -33.50 5.01 -2.77
C HIS A 54 -32.97 6.39 -2.38
N ASP A 55 -33.02 6.73 -1.09
CA ASP A 55 -32.69 8.05 -0.56
C ASP A 55 -31.36 8.04 0.21
N THR A 56 -30.86 6.86 0.58
CA THR A 56 -29.70 6.66 1.43
C THR A 56 -28.71 5.67 0.84
N ILE A 57 -27.47 6.12 0.64
CA ILE A 57 -26.34 5.25 0.29
C ILE A 57 -25.54 4.95 1.55
N VAL A 58 -25.50 3.69 1.95
CA VAL A 58 -24.65 3.22 3.06
C VAL A 58 -23.35 2.69 2.49
N LEU A 59 -22.23 3.14 3.02
CA LEU A 59 -20.90 2.65 2.67
C LEU A 59 -20.41 1.67 3.72
N LYS A 60 -19.86 0.53 3.28
CA LYS A 60 -19.12 -0.40 4.13
C LYS A 60 -17.68 -0.47 3.71
N VAL A 61 -16.80 -0.59 4.72
CA VAL A 61 -15.37 -0.80 4.53
C VAL A 61 -15.10 -2.30 4.60
N GLN A 62 -14.49 -2.84 3.56
CA GLN A 62 -14.11 -4.25 3.49
C GLN A 62 -12.60 -4.35 3.31
N GLN A 63 -11.94 -5.08 4.20
CA GLN A 63 -10.54 -5.43 4.01
C GLN A 63 -10.41 -6.43 2.85
N VAL A 64 -9.60 -6.08 1.86
CA VAL A 64 -9.40 -6.85 0.62
C VAL A 64 -8.00 -7.44 0.49
N GLY A 65 -7.03 -6.89 1.21
CA GLY A 65 -5.69 -7.45 1.23
C GLY A 65 -4.85 -6.98 2.40
N ILE A 66 -3.68 -7.61 2.54
CA ILE A 66 -2.65 -7.27 3.52
C ILE A 66 -1.33 -7.11 2.75
N VAL A 67 -0.64 -6.00 2.98
CA VAL A 67 0.73 -5.77 2.51
C VAL A 67 1.64 -5.92 3.72
N SER A 68 2.66 -6.76 3.62
CA SER A 68 3.64 -6.94 4.70
C SER A 68 5.04 -7.16 4.14
N LYS A 69 6.08 -6.94 4.94
CA LYS A 69 7.46 -7.26 4.55
C LYS A 69 7.82 -8.67 5.00
N ASN A 70 8.45 -9.45 4.12
CA ASN A 70 9.05 -10.72 4.49
C ASN A 70 10.36 -10.51 5.27
N SER A 71 11.00 -11.61 5.69
CA SER A 71 12.29 -11.58 6.40
C SER A 71 13.44 -10.95 5.60
N GLU A 72 13.28 -10.82 4.28
CA GLU A 72 14.26 -10.22 3.37
C GLU A 72 13.95 -8.74 3.08
N GLY A 73 12.91 -8.17 3.72
CA GLY A 73 12.48 -6.78 3.53
C GLY A 73 11.68 -6.53 2.24
N THR A 74 11.36 -7.58 1.48
CA THR A 74 10.56 -7.50 0.25
C THR A 74 9.07 -7.44 0.58
N ASP A 75 8.35 -6.60 -0.14
CA ASP A 75 6.90 -6.49 0.02
C ASP A 75 6.21 -7.76 -0.47
N THR A 76 5.30 -8.26 0.36
CA THR A 76 4.44 -9.40 0.09
C THR A 76 3.00 -8.95 0.17
N TYR A 77 2.18 -9.49 -0.72
CA TYR A 77 0.77 -9.15 -0.81
C TYR A 77 -0.09 -10.40 -0.65
N GLU A 78 -0.99 -10.36 0.32
CA GLU A 78 -2.03 -11.35 0.53
C GLU A 78 -3.37 -10.79 0.06
N THR A 79 -4.00 -11.45 -0.92
CA THR A 79 -5.35 -11.10 -1.34
C THR A 79 -6.36 -11.86 -0.49
N LEU A 80 -7.14 -11.15 0.32
CA LEU A 80 -8.21 -11.74 1.11
C LEU A 80 -9.52 -11.80 0.34
N ARG A 81 -9.81 -10.75 -0.46
CA ARG A 81 -11.03 -10.61 -1.27
C ARG A 81 -10.74 -9.80 -2.52
N PRO A 82 -11.52 -9.95 -3.60
CA PRO A 82 -11.38 -9.11 -4.79
C PRO A 82 -11.63 -7.63 -4.47
N PHE A 83 -10.83 -6.73 -5.04
CA PHE A 83 -11.14 -5.31 -5.07
C PHE A 83 -12.30 -5.07 -6.06
N VAL A 84 -13.31 -4.33 -5.64
CA VAL A 84 -14.51 -3.99 -6.43
C VAL A 84 -14.43 -2.50 -6.75
N TYR A 85 -14.36 -2.19 -8.04
CA TYR A 85 -14.31 -0.82 -8.55
C TYR A 85 -15.72 -0.21 -8.65
N SER A 86 -15.79 1.09 -8.93
CA SER A 86 -17.04 1.88 -8.96
C SER A 86 -18.15 1.31 -9.85
N GLY A 87 -17.81 0.58 -10.92
CA GLY A 87 -18.77 -0.10 -11.78
C GLY A 87 -19.26 -1.47 -11.28
N GLY A 88 -18.87 -1.90 -10.08
CA GLY A 88 -19.12 -3.25 -9.56
C GLY A 88 -18.21 -4.32 -10.17
N SER A 89 -17.30 -3.93 -11.07
CA SER A 89 -16.31 -4.81 -11.68
C SER A 89 -15.19 -5.13 -10.70
N VAL A 90 -14.62 -6.32 -10.83
CA VAL A 90 -13.35 -6.72 -10.17
C VAL A 90 -12.16 -6.63 -11.12
N ALA A 91 -12.39 -6.30 -12.39
CA ALA A 91 -11.33 -6.10 -13.36
C ALA A 91 -10.62 -4.78 -13.06
N HIS A 92 -9.30 -4.86 -12.90
CA HIS A 92 -8.44 -3.69 -12.71
C HIS A 92 -8.61 -2.73 -13.91
N PRO A 93 -8.87 -1.43 -13.69
CA PRO A 93 -8.91 -0.46 -14.77
C PRO A 93 -7.52 -0.34 -15.41
N LEU A 94 -7.44 0.17 -16.64
CA LEU A 94 -6.12 0.42 -17.23
C LEU A 94 -5.38 1.48 -16.41
N ASP A 95 -4.09 1.25 -16.14
CA ASP A 95 -3.23 2.22 -15.44
C ASP A 95 -3.14 3.56 -16.19
N LEU A 96 -3.24 3.47 -17.52
CA LEU A 96 -3.23 4.60 -18.43
C LEU A 96 -4.42 4.51 -19.39
N PRO A 97 -5.05 5.64 -19.74
CA PRO A 97 -6.01 5.69 -20.83
C PRO A 97 -5.38 5.11 -22.11
N PRO A 98 -6.18 4.47 -22.98
CA PRO A 98 -5.69 4.04 -24.28
C PRO A 98 -5.16 5.28 -25.03
N LEU A 99 -3.96 5.17 -25.60
CA LEU A 99 -3.39 6.24 -26.41
C LEU A 99 -4.26 6.42 -27.66
N GLU A 100 -4.85 7.61 -27.80
CA GLU A 100 -5.71 7.95 -28.95
C GLU A 100 -4.94 7.97 -30.29
N MET A 101 -3.60 7.89 -30.26
CA MET A 101 -2.71 8.20 -31.41
C MET A 101 -1.92 7.00 -31.97
N GLN A 102 -2.41 5.75 -31.87
CA GLN A 102 -1.71 4.64 -32.55
C GLN A 102 -1.68 4.80 -34.08
N GLU A 103 -2.66 5.50 -34.69
CA GLU A 103 -2.65 5.82 -36.13
C GLU A 103 -1.99 7.17 -36.46
N GLU A 104 -1.76 8.05 -35.49
CA GLU A 104 -1.12 9.36 -35.67
C GLU A 104 0.34 9.40 -35.20
N ASN A 105 0.98 8.23 -35.05
CA ASN A 105 2.41 8.16 -34.83
C ASN A 105 3.13 8.61 -36.13
N ARG A 106 3.25 9.93 -36.32
CA ARG A 106 3.91 10.59 -37.47
C ARG A 106 5.42 10.40 -37.46
N ILE A 107 5.96 9.58 -36.56
CA ILE A 107 7.35 9.16 -36.63
C ILE A 107 7.45 8.17 -37.80
N PRO A 108 8.13 8.53 -38.89
CA PRO A 108 8.35 7.59 -39.98
C PRO A 108 9.07 6.37 -39.42
N SER A 109 8.68 5.17 -39.85
CA SER A 109 9.30 3.89 -39.49
C SER A 109 10.80 3.78 -39.84
N THR A 110 11.38 4.84 -40.40
CA THR A 110 12.79 4.98 -40.76
C THR A 110 13.65 5.69 -39.71
N VAL A 111 13.09 6.27 -38.66
CA VAL A 111 13.89 6.93 -37.61
C VAL A 111 14.12 5.98 -36.43
N PHE A 112 15.11 5.10 -36.57
CA PHE A 112 15.78 4.50 -35.42
C PHE A 112 16.73 5.54 -34.82
N LEU A 113 16.33 6.18 -33.72
CA LEU A 113 17.30 6.83 -32.84
C LEU A 113 18.00 5.72 -32.04
N LEU A 114 19.13 5.25 -32.57
CA LEU A 114 20.14 4.55 -31.77
C LEU A 114 20.74 5.57 -30.79
N GLY A 115 20.15 5.64 -29.59
CA GLY A 115 20.76 6.30 -28.45
C GLY A 115 21.81 5.38 -27.83
N TRP A 116 23.04 5.89 -27.73
CA TRP A 116 24.11 5.36 -26.89
C TRP A 116 23.87 5.70 -25.43
#